data_AF-A0A3M2A2I5-F1
#
_entry.id   AF-A0A3M2A2I5-F1
#
_cell.length_a   1.000
_cell.length_b   1.000
_cell.length_c   1.000
_cell.angle_alpha   90.00
_cell.angle_beta   90.00
_cell.angle_gamma   90.00
#
_symmetry.space_group_name_H-M   'P 1'
#
loop_
_entity.id
_entity.type
_entity.pdbx_description
1 polymer ?
#
loop_
_entity_poly.entity_id
_entity_poly.type
_entity_poly.pdbx_seq_one_letter_code
_entity_poly.pdbx_strand_id
1 'polypeptide(L)'
;MSEVVLFTLDGQPEPARLTIRPWGTRTLKVRLTTNTAVPPLRIRPKGMRPEDTQKGIFRAFADDSHAFEISWGGGHETGPCLRPEDFLMAFEKCAPLSAGDTSIIFFNVRHTGPDIPETAVLTLEAFDEESGDIFATLPVHLNPPPDMPSNPVRIVAAGEGQWRVQGNALPQYDPRWWPRPIAYLPTNAELPLGIVHETNQLRIIWNGKETAVITDHTTPSILDRQAISFELFHFDQWHVALRVWFFWLDKNIGDGFFIGRHEVPDAERFDFLIRRSDGKTTLACTDLHWREIWGQAEATPVQATIGIGRETRKKLIEEKLGKLFQKRTAHDHQGVYDPTQYIERLATRLGQSPDLTVRAKGTEAHLPMLHNVSQTNETPSRMTSSDVRLG
;
A
#
# COMPACT_ATOMS: atom_id res chain seq x y z
N MET A 1 9.96 -15.12 3.79
CA MET A 1 10.97 -14.08 3.48
C MET A 1 10.48 -13.36 2.24
N SER A 2 10.37 -12.02 2.28
CA SER A 2 10.01 -11.24 1.10
C SER A 2 11.11 -11.36 0.04
N GLU A 3 10.72 -11.39 -1.24
CA GLU A 3 11.67 -11.32 -2.36
C GLU A 3 12.37 -9.95 -2.30
N VAL A 4 13.64 -9.93 -1.88
CA VAL A 4 14.48 -8.74 -1.90
C VAL A 4 15.29 -8.76 -3.18
N VAL A 5 15.12 -7.74 -4.01
CA VAL A 5 15.90 -7.56 -5.23
C VAL A 5 17.21 -6.85 -4.88
N LEU A 6 18.35 -7.41 -5.30
CA LEU A 6 19.66 -6.79 -5.10
C LEU A 6 20.01 -5.87 -6.29
N PHE A 7 20.41 -4.64 -6.00
CA PHE A 7 20.91 -3.67 -6.97
C PHE A 7 22.32 -3.22 -6.60
N THR A 8 23.34 -3.80 -7.21
CA THR A 8 24.74 -3.39 -7.02
C THR A 8 25.11 -2.30 -8.02
N LEU A 9 25.35 -1.08 -7.53
CA LEU A 9 25.46 0.13 -8.38
C LEU A 9 26.72 0.16 -9.24
N ASP A 10 27.81 -0.41 -8.75
CA ASP A 10 29.13 -0.44 -9.40
C ASP A 10 29.48 -1.83 -9.98
N GLY A 11 28.50 -2.73 -10.01
CA GLY A 11 28.63 -4.10 -10.52
C GLY A 11 27.91 -4.32 -11.85
N GLN A 12 28.08 -5.51 -12.41
CA GLN A 12 27.18 -5.98 -13.47
C GLN A 12 25.83 -6.32 -12.84
N PRO A 13 24.71 -5.74 -13.29
CA PRO A 13 23.41 -6.03 -12.73
C PRO A 13 23.03 -7.47 -13.07
N GLU A 14 22.76 -8.28 -12.05
CA GLU A 14 22.10 -9.56 -12.26
C GLU A 14 20.60 -9.33 -12.47
N PRO A 15 19.98 -9.90 -13.53
CA PRO A 15 18.56 -9.76 -13.74
C PRO A 15 17.77 -10.24 -12.52
N ALA A 16 17.01 -9.33 -11.94
CA ALA A 16 16.18 -9.63 -10.80
C ALA A 16 14.82 -10.18 -11.24
N ARG A 17 14.12 -10.84 -10.33
CA ARG A 17 12.77 -11.35 -10.56
C ARG A 17 11.87 -10.93 -9.42
N LEU A 18 10.64 -10.59 -9.77
CA LEU A 18 9.55 -10.39 -8.83
C LEU A 18 8.36 -11.23 -9.29
N THR A 19 7.87 -12.10 -8.40
CA THR A 19 6.62 -12.80 -8.64
C THR A 19 5.46 -11.82 -8.45
N ILE A 20 4.80 -11.44 -9.54
CA ILE A 20 3.68 -10.51 -9.52
C ILE A 20 2.38 -11.22 -9.10
N ARG A 21 1.44 -10.44 -8.57
CA ARG A 21 0.05 -10.87 -8.40
C ARG A 21 -0.79 -10.35 -9.56
N PRO A 22 -1.34 -11.21 -10.42
CA PRO A 22 -2.36 -10.85 -11.38
C PRO A 22 -3.47 -10.00 -10.78
N TRP A 23 -3.67 -8.80 -11.35
CA TRP A 23 -4.66 -7.79 -10.96
C TRP A 23 -4.60 -7.36 -9.50
N GLY A 24 -3.43 -7.53 -8.88
CA GLY A 24 -3.17 -7.06 -7.53
C GLY A 24 -1.96 -6.13 -7.45
N THR A 25 -1.56 -5.85 -6.21
CA THR A 25 -0.42 -4.99 -5.89
C THR A 25 0.64 -5.79 -5.14
N ARG A 26 1.91 -5.60 -5.52
CA ARG A 26 3.07 -6.17 -4.82
C ARG A 26 4.04 -5.06 -4.45
N THR A 27 4.64 -5.17 -3.27
CA THR A 27 5.76 -4.32 -2.88
C THR A 27 7.05 -4.88 -3.47
N LEU A 28 7.70 -4.13 -4.33
CA LEU A 28 9.07 -4.41 -4.78
C LEU A 28 10.03 -3.79 -3.76
N LYS A 29 10.74 -4.65 -3.02
CA LYS A 29 11.80 -4.24 -2.09
C LYS A 29 13.15 -4.37 -2.78
N VAL A 30 13.84 -3.25 -2.96
CA VAL A 30 15.15 -3.19 -3.60
C VAL A 30 16.21 -2.85 -2.55
N ARG A 31 17.14 -3.77 -2.33
CA ARG A 31 18.33 -3.54 -1.52
C ARG A 31 19.46 -3.08 -2.45
N LEU A 32 19.94 -1.88 -2.21
CA LEU A 32 21.06 -1.31 -2.95
C LEU A 32 22.36 -1.50 -2.19
N THR A 33 23.41 -1.83 -2.93
CA THR A 33 24.77 -1.95 -2.42
C THR A 33 25.75 -1.30 -3.39
N THR A 34 26.91 -0.88 -2.87
CA THR A 34 28.00 -0.33 -3.67
C THR A 34 29.33 -0.66 -3.01
N ASN A 35 30.37 -0.97 -3.79
CA ASN A 35 31.74 -1.16 -3.30
C ASN A 35 32.57 0.13 -3.38
N THR A 36 32.07 1.14 -4.09
CA THR A 36 32.65 2.49 -4.15
C THR A 36 31.72 3.54 -3.58
N ALA A 37 32.24 4.69 -3.16
CA ALA A 37 31.39 5.82 -2.82
C ALA A 37 30.69 6.33 -4.09
N VAL A 38 29.39 6.58 -4.02
CA VAL A 38 28.58 7.13 -5.11
C VAL A 38 27.98 8.48 -4.69
N PRO A 39 27.76 9.40 -5.64
CA PRO A 39 27.15 10.69 -5.34
C PRO A 39 25.71 10.53 -4.83
N PRO A 40 25.05 11.63 -4.42
CA PRO A 40 23.62 11.62 -4.14
C PRO A 40 22.83 11.18 -5.37
N LEU A 41 22.25 9.98 -5.33
CA LEU A 41 21.46 9.44 -6.44
C LEU A 41 20.01 9.21 -5.99
N ARG A 42 19.11 9.20 -6.97
CA ARG A 42 17.72 8.73 -6.85
C ARG A 42 17.51 7.48 -7.70
N ILE A 43 16.50 6.69 -7.37
CA ILE A 43 16.01 5.62 -8.26
C ILE A 43 14.67 6.03 -8.87
N ARG A 44 14.52 5.84 -10.17
CA ARG A 44 13.22 5.92 -10.85
C ARG A 44 13.01 4.73 -11.79
N PRO A 45 11.76 4.37 -12.10
CA PRO A 45 11.49 3.51 -13.25
C PRO A 45 11.77 4.26 -14.56
N LYS A 46 12.38 3.57 -15.54
CA LYS A 46 12.64 4.12 -16.88
C LYS A 46 11.37 4.53 -17.63
N GLY A 47 10.27 3.80 -17.45
CA GLY A 47 8.98 4.07 -18.11
C GLY A 47 8.20 5.25 -17.51
N MET A 48 8.88 6.18 -16.83
CA MET A 48 8.28 7.42 -16.35
C MET A 48 8.01 8.36 -17.51
N ARG A 49 6.84 8.97 -17.53
CA ARG A 49 6.42 9.85 -18.63
C ARG A 49 6.59 11.32 -18.26
N PRO A 50 7.29 12.14 -19.08
CA PRO A 50 7.48 13.56 -18.80
C PRO A 50 6.17 14.32 -18.57
N GLU A 51 5.11 13.99 -19.30
CA GLU A 51 3.81 14.63 -19.17
C GLU A 51 3.11 14.38 -17.82
N ASP A 52 3.34 13.21 -17.21
CA ASP A 52 2.81 12.89 -15.88
C ASP A 52 3.57 13.72 -14.82
N THR A 53 4.91 13.74 -14.89
CA THR A 53 5.74 14.54 -13.99
C THR A 53 5.43 16.03 -14.06
N GLN A 54 5.21 16.58 -15.25
CA GLN A 54 4.82 17.98 -15.45
C GLN A 54 3.48 18.33 -14.78
N LYS A 55 2.56 17.36 -14.70
CA LYS A 55 1.28 17.49 -14.00
C LYS A 55 1.39 17.24 -12.48
N GLY A 56 2.56 16.80 -12.01
CA GLY A 56 2.75 16.35 -10.64
C GLY A 56 2.13 14.99 -10.36
N ILE A 57 2.08 14.13 -11.38
CA ILE A 57 1.70 12.74 -11.26
C ILE A 57 2.99 11.90 -11.22
N PHE A 58 3.14 11.10 -10.17
CA PHE A 58 4.36 10.35 -9.87
C PHE A 58 4.09 8.86 -9.97
N ARG A 59 4.14 8.40 -11.21
CA ARG A 59 4.03 6.99 -11.57
C ARG A 59 4.86 6.72 -12.82
N ALA A 60 5.05 5.45 -13.11
CA ALA A 60 5.64 4.97 -14.34
C ALA A 60 4.99 3.66 -14.76
N PHE A 61 5.32 3.18 -15.95
CA PHE A 61 4.98 1.83 -16.37
C PHE A 61 6.23 0.97 -16.46
N ALA A 62 6.07 -0.34 -16.27
CA ALA A 62 7.19 -1.27 -16.40
C ALA A 62 7.77 -1.24 -17.83
N ASP A 63 6.88 -1.29 -18.83
CA ASP A 63 7.21 -1.28 -20.26
C ASP A 63 6.03 -0.68 -21.08
N ASP A 64 6.17 -0.68 -22.41
CA ASP A 64 5.21 -0.09 -23.36
C ASP A 64 3.84 -0.80 -23.38
N SER A 65 3.71 -2.00 -22.78
CA SER A 65 2.41 -2.68 -22.66
C SER A 65 1.48 -1.96 -21.68
N HIS A 66 2.04 -1.19 -20.75
CA HIS A 66 1.34 -0.58 -19.62
C HIS A 66 0.58 -1.59 -18.75
N ALA A 67 0.98 -2.87 -18.78
CA ALA A 67 0.37 -3.90 -17.96
C ALA A 67 0.61 -3.64 -16.46
N PHE A 68 1.76 -3.07 -16.09
CA PHE A 68 2.12 -2.76 -14.71
C PHE A 68 2.42 -1.28 -14.53
N GLU A 69 1.72 -0.67 -13.58
CA GLU A 69 1.99 0.67 -13.07
C GLU A 69 2.89 0.57 -11.83
N ILE A 70 3.90 1.43 -11.79
CA ILE A 70 4.88 1.52 -10.72
C ILE A 70 4.70 2.86 -10.02
N SER A 71 4.59 2.83 -8.69
CA SER A 71 4.54 4.05 -7.87
C SER A 71 5.50 3.98 -6.70
N TRP A 72 5.93 5.14 -6.24
CA TRP A 72 6.92 5.33 -5.18
C TRP A 72 6.62 6.61 -4.40
N GLY A 73 7.21 6.70 -3.21
CA GLY A 73 7.19 7.90 -2.37
C GLY A 73 5.81 8.50 -2.10
N GLY A 74 5.78 9.75 -1.61
CA GLY A 74 4.56 10.46 -1.25
C GLY A 74 3.90 11.19 -2.41
N GLY A 75 4.16 10.75 -3.65
CA GLY A 75 3.60 11.38 -4.84
C GLY A 75 4.10 12.81 -5.06
N HIS A 76 5.36 13.10 -4.70
CA HIS A 76 5.94 14.45 -4.90
C HIS A 76 7.42 14.43 -5.27
N GLU A 77 8.08 13.27 -5.21
CA GLU A 77 9.49 13.11 -5.56
C GLU A 77 9.68 12.44 -6.93
N THR A 78 10.72 12.85 -7.66
CA THR A 78 11.13 12.27 -8.94
C THR A 78 11.62 10.82 -8.83
N GLY A 79 11.83 10.35 -7.59
CA GLY A 79 12.28 9.02 -7.20
C GLY A 79 12.74 9.01 -5.74
N PRO A 80 12.70 7.88 -5.01
CA PRO A 80 13.30 7.78 -3.68
C PRO A 80 14.81 8.05 -3.73
N CYS A 81 15.34 8.80 -2.75
CA CYS A 81 16.79 8.93 -2.58
C CYS A 81 17.40 7.60 -2.17
N LEU A 82 18.62 7.33 -2.66
CA LEU A 82 19.40 6.21 -2.16
C LEU A 82 19.73 6.34 -0.68
N ARG A 83 20.06 7.56 -0.25
CA ARG A 83 20.28 7.86 1.16
C ARG A 83 19.53 9.14 1.48
N PRO A 84 18.37 9.05 2.12
CA PRO A 84 17.68 10.24 2.59
C PRO A 84 18.41 10.82 3.81
N GLU A 85 18.60 12.13 3.82
CA GLU A 85 18.90 12.89 5.02
C GLU A 85 17.73 13.83 5.31
N ASP A 86 17.24 13.79 6.55
CA ASP A 86 16.17 14.68 7.01
C ASP A 86 16.72 16.11 7.07
N PHE A 87 16.19 16.97 6.20
CA PHE A 87 16.43 18.40 6.21
C PHE A 87 15.22 19.11 6.81
N LEU A 88 15.45 19.92 7.85
CA LEU A 88 14.41 20.68 8.57
C LEU A 88 13.24 19.83 9.10
N MET A 89 13.45 18.54 9.38
CA MET A 89 12.44 17.59 9.87
C MET A 89 11.22 17.38 8.94
N ALA A 90 11.32 17.81 7.69
CA ALA A 90 10.20 17.79 6.74
C ALA A 90 10.62 17.60 5.27
N PHE A 91 11.87 17.86 4.91
CA PHE A 91 12.33 17.77 3.53
C PHE A 91 13.41 16.71 3.40
N GLU A 92 13.41 16.01 2.26
CA GLU A 92 14.45 15.03 1.95
C GLU A 92 15.52 15.68 1.09
N LYS A 93 16.78 15.51 1.52
CA LYS A 93 17.91 15.72 0.64
C LYS A 93 18.59 14.37 0.41
N CYS A 94 18.92 14.07 -0.85
CA CYS A 94 19.74 12.91 -1.14
C CYS A 94 21.17 13.18 -0.66
N ALA A 95 21.76 12.19 0.00
CA ALA A 95 23.15 12.20 0.44
C ALA A 95 23.98 11.14 -0.29
N PRO A 96 25.31 11.28 -0.33
CA PRO A 96 26.19 10.27 -0.90
C PRO A 96 26.07 8.94 -0.15
N LEU A 97 26.21 7.84 -0.87
CA LEU A 97 26.27 6.49 -0.30
C LEU A 97 27.74 6.04 -0.26
N SER A 98 28.25 5.66 0.92
CA SER A 98 29.65 5.26 1.07
C SER A 98 29.86 3.82 0.60
N ALA A 99 31.12 3.45 0.32
CA ALA A 99 31.49 2.07 0.05
C ALA A 99 31.04 1.15 1.21
N GLY A 100 30.31 0.08 0.89
CA GLY A 100 29.78 -0.87 1.86
C GLY A 100 28.48 -0.44 2.57
N ASP A 101 28.02 0.80 2.37
CA ASP A 101 26.69 1.20 2.86
C ASP A 101 25.61 0.42 2.09
N THR A 102 24.49 0.19 2.77
CA THR A 102 23.30 -0.43 2.16
C THR A 102 22.12 0.51 2.27
N SER A 103 21.25 0.47 1.27
CA SER A 103 19.97 1.18 1.29
C SER A 103 18.85 0.24 0.89
N ILE A 104 17.64 0.53 1.37
CA ILE A 104 16.44 -0.19 1.02
C ILE A 104 15.39 0.80 0.56
N ILE A 105 14.93 0.61 -0.67
CA ILE A 105 13.83 1.38 -1.25
C ILE A 105 12.69 0.44 -1.61
N PHE A 106 11.49 1.00 -1.70
CA PHE A 106 10.28 0.26 -1.98
C PHE A 106 9.52 0.92 -3.12
N PHE A 107 8.90 0.09 -3.95
CA PHE A 107 7.94 0.50 -4.98
C PHE A 107 6.66 -0.32 -4.84
N ASN A 108 5.52 0.26 -5.20
CA ASN A 108 4.33 -0.54 -5.48
C ASN A 108 4.35 -0.93 -6.96
N VAL A 109 4.12 -2.21 -7.23
CA VAL A 109 3.94 -2.77 -8.57
C VAL A 109 2.49 -3.21 -8.66
N ARG A 110 1.68 -2.47 -9.44
CA ARG A 110 0.24 -2.69 -9.60
C ARG A 110 -0.06 -3.21 -10.99
N HIS A 111 -0.75 -4.34 -11.08
CA HIS A 111 -1.24 -4.83 -12.38
C HIS A 111 -2.48 -4.06 -12.81
N THR A 112 -2.36 -3.25 -13.86
CA THR A 112 -3.44 -2.41 -14.42
C THR A 112 -3.92 -2.89 -15.79
N GLY A 113 -3.16 -3.79 -16.42
CA GLY A 113 -3.47 -4.33 -17.74
C GLY A 113 -4.72 -5.23 -17.77
N PRO A 114 -5.41 -5.30 -18.93
CA PRO A 114 -6.53 -6.22 -19.12
C PRO A 114 -6.08 -7.70 -19.15
N ASP A 115 -4.86 -7.93 -19.63
CA ASP A 115 -4.25 -9.24 -19.86
C ASP A 115 -3.04 -9.45 -18.93
N ILE A 116 -2.76 -10.71 -18.58
CA ILE A 116 -1.60 -11.07 -17.78
C ILE A 116 -0.47 -11.45 -18.75
N PRO A 117 0.61 -10.65 -18.88
CA PRO A 117 1.71 -11.02 -19.75
C PRO A 117 2.51 -12.19 -19.17
N GLU A 118 3.15 -12.98 -20.03
CA GLU A 118 4.07 -14.06 -19.63
C GLU A 118 5.28 -13.49 -18.86
N THR A 119 5.79 -12.35 -19.30
CA THR A 119 6.80 -11.57 -18.61
C THR A 119 6.66 -10.11 -19.00
N ALA A 120 6.92 -9.21 -18.04
CA ALA A 120 7.13 -7.80 -18.28
C ALA A 120 8.47 -7.39 -17.67
N VAL A 121 9.12 -6.35 -18.17
CA VAL A 121 10.45 -5.94 -17.69
C VAL A 121 10.40 -4.52 -17.17
N LEU A 122 10.41 -4.37 -15.85
CA LEU A 122 10.63 -3.09 -15.19
C LEU A 122 12.13 -2.77 -15.20
N THR A 123 12.53 -1.65 -15.78
CA THR A 123 13.90 -1.15 -15.64
C THR A 123 13.95 -0.03 -14.61
N LEU A 124 14.75 -0.22 -13.56
CA LEU A 124 15.06 0.82 -12.57
C LEU A 124 16.36 1.53 -12.96
N GLU A 125 16.38 2.86 -12.87
CA GLU A 125 17.54 3.71 -13.18
C GLU A 125 17.98 4.42 -11.90
N ALA A 126 19.25 4.23 -11.52
CA ALA A 126 19.92 5.09 -10.57
C ALA A 126 20.46 6.31 -11.32
N PHE A 127 20.00 7.50 -10.95
CA PHE A 127 20.32 8.73 -11.68
C PHE A 127 20.64 9.89 -10.75
N ASP A 128 21.45 10.82 -11.25
CA ASP A 128 21.72 12.10 -10.62
C ASP A 128 20.59 13.09 -10.97
N GLU A 129 19.97 13.68 -9.96
CA GLU A 129 18.77 14.52 -10.17
C GLU A 129 19.08 15.83 -10.91
N GLU A 130 20.28 16.39 -10.74
CA GLU A 130 20.66 17.68 -11.31
C GLU A 130 21.03 17.57 -12.80
N SER A 131 21.88 16.60 -13.14
CA SER A 131 22.32 16.35 -14.52
C SER A 131 21.34 15.48 -15.32
N GLY A 132 20.58 14.62 -14.64
CA GLY A 132 19.76 13.58 -15.26
C GLY A 132 20.56 12.36 -15.72
N ASP A 133 21.87 12.32 -15.48
CA ASP A 133 22.76 11.24 -15.91
C ASP A 133 22.42 9.93 -15.19
N ILE A 134 22.38 8.85 -15.96
CA ILE A 134 22.11 7.51 -15.46
C ILE A 134 23.44 6.88 -15.02
N PHE A 135 23.55 6.60 -13.72
CA PHE A 135 24.71 5.94 -13.13
C PHE A 135 24.68 4.43 -13.34
N ALA A 136 23.53 3.81 -13.09
CA ALA A 136 23.34 2.36 -13.21
C ALA A 136 21.88 2.01 -13.53
N THR A 137 21.68 0.82 -14.08
CA THR A 137 20.33 0.30 -14.37
C THR A 137 20.16 -1.12 -13.85
N LEU A 138 18.95 -1.45 -13.43
CA LEU A 138 18.58 -2.79 -13.00
C LEU A 138 17.30 -3.24 -13.73
N PRO A 139 17.38 -4.28 -14.59
CA PRO A 139 16.19 -4.94 -15.10
C PRO A 139 15.59 -5.89 -14.04
N VAL A 140 14.29 -5.76 -13.83
CA VAL A 140 13.47 -6.60 -12.95
C VAL A 140 12.39 -7.28 -13.80
N HIS A 141 12.48 -8.59 -13.91
CA HIS A 141 11.48 -9.41 -14.60
C HIS A 141 10.27 -9.63 -13.71
N LEU A 142 9.11 -9.18 -14.19
CA LEU A 142 7.81 -9.30 -13.55
C LEU A 142 7.13 -10.54 -14.13
N ASN A 143 7.08 -11.62 -13.37
CA ASN A 143 6.59 -12.90 -13.85
C ASN A 143 5.37 -13.36 -13.03
N PRO A 144 4.30 -13.85 -13.69
CA PRO A 144 3.21 -14.51 -12.98
C PRO A 144 3.73 -15.74 -12.21
N PRO A 145 3.02 -16.19 -11.17
CA PRO A 145 3.38 -17.42 -10.48
C PRO A 145 3.29 -18.62 -11.44
N PRO A 146 4.18 -19.62 -11.32
CA PRO A 146 4.22 -20.75 -12.24
C PRO A 146 2.91 -21.56 -12.25
N ASP A 147 2.24 -21.66 -11.10
CA ASP A 147 0.99 -22.40 -10.92
C ASP A 147 -0.24 -21.48 -11.03
N MET A 148 -0.17 -20.47 -11.90
CA MET A 148 -1.27 -19.52 -12.08
C MET A 148 -2.51 -20.21 -12.67
N PRO A 149 -3.69 -20.07 -12.05
CA PRO A 149 -4.92 -20.62 -12.60
C PRO A 149 -5.30 -19.90 -13.90
N SER A 150 -6.01 -20.58 -14.80
CA SER A 150 -6.45 -20.00 -16.08
C SER A 150 -7.48 -18.88 -15.92
N ASN A 151 -8.15 -18.79 -14.77
CA ASN A 151 -9.18 -17.79 -14.49
C ASN A 151 -9.07 -17.25 -13.04
N PRO A 152 -7.97 -16.54 -12.71
CA PRO A 152 -7.80 -15.95 -11.39
C PRO A 152 -8.88 -14.92 -11.11
N VAL A 153 -9.26 -14.79 -9.84
CA VAL A 153 -10.22 -13.77 -9.43
C VAL A 153 -9.64 -12.37 -9.65
N ARG A 154 -10.48 -11.50 -10.22
CA ARG A 154 -10.27 -10.05 -10.33
C ARG A 154 -11.57 -9.30 -10.07
N ILE A 155 -11.44 -8.03 -9.67
CA ILE A 155 -12.57 -7.12 -9.52
C ILE A 155 -12.59 -6.20 -10.74
N VAL A 156 -13.67 -6.24 -11.49
CA VAL A 156 -13.82 -5.54 -12.78
C VAL A 156 -14.94 -4.52 -12.72
N ALA A 157 -14.82 -3.46 -13.51
CA ALA A 157 -15.90 -2.49 -13.68
C ALA A 157 -17.15 -3.18 -14.26
N ALA A 158 -18.31 -2.88 -13.68
CA ALA A 158 -19.63 -3.36 -14.08
C ALA A 158 -20.55 -2.24 -14.59
N GLY A 159 -20.10 -0.99 -14.49
CA GLY A 159 -20.81 0.23 -14.83
C GLY A 159 -20.06 1.44 -14.28
N GLU A 160 -20.59 2.63 -14.48
CA GLU A 160 -20.04 3.85 -13.88
C GLU A 160 -20.07 3.74 -12.36
N GLY A 161 -18.88 3.83 -11.73
CA GLY A 161 -18.74 3.71 -10.28
C GLY A 161 -19.14 2.34 -9.71
N GLN A 162 -19.19 1.28 -10.51
CA GLN A 162 -19.59 -0.05 -10.02
C GLN A 162 -18.54 -1.10 -10.37
N TRP A 163 -18.26 -2.00 -9.42
CA TRP A 163 -17.36 -3.13 -9.61
C TRP A 163 -17.97 -4.43 -9.12
N ARG A 164 -17.57 -5.53 -9.77
CA ARG A 164 -18.00 -6.90 -9.44
C ARG A 164 -16.83 -7.87 -9.55
N VAL A 165 -17.00 -9.04 -8.93
CA VAL A 165 -16.03 -10.12 -9.01
C VAL A 165 -16.17 -10.91 -10.32
N GLN A 166 -15.04 -11.26 -10.93
CA GLN A 166 -14.93 -12.21 -12.03
C GLN A 166 -13.81 -13.20 -11.72
N GLY A 167 -13.97 -14.47 -12.08
CA GLY A 167 -12.95 -15.51 -11.90
C GLY A 167 -13.36 -16.59 -10.90
N ASN A 168 -12.57 -17.66 -10.83
CA ASN A 168 -12.90 -18.84 -10.00
C ASN A 168 -11.73 -19.37 -9.16
N ALA A 169 -10.64 -18.61 -9.06
CA ALA A 169 -9.50 -18.96 -8.22
C ALA A 169 -9.01 -17.74 -7.44
N LEU A 170 -9.18 -17.77 -6.12
CA LEU A 170 -8.77 -16.69 -5.23
C LEU A 170 -7.30 -16.86 -4.83
N PRO A 171 -6.48 -15.80 -4.85
CA PRO A 171 -5.17 -15.85 -4.19
C PRO A 171 -5.35 -16.04 -2.69
N GLN A 172 -4.45 -16.80 -2.06
CA GLN A 172 -4.37 -16.86 -0.61
C GLN A 172 -4.00 -15.48 -0.06
N TYR A 173 -4.64 -15.10 1.04
CA TYR A 173 -4.35 -13.84 1.72
C TYR A 173 -2.88 -13.76 2.17
N ASP A 174 -2.24 -12.63 1.89
CA ASP A 174 -0.94 -12.29 2.47
C ASP A 174 -0.90 -10.83 3.00
N PRO A 175 -0.16 -10.60 4.10
CA PRO A 175 0.18 -9.26 4.56
C PRO A 175 1.06 -8.51 3.55
N ARG A 176 0.96 -7.19 3.50
CA ARG A 176 1.77 -6.32 2.61
C ARG A 176 3.26 -6.42 2.90
N TRP A 177 3.62 -6.41 4.18
CA TRP A 177 5.02 -6.36 4.64
C TRP A 177 5.66 -7.74 4.81
N TRP A 178 4.84 -8.79 4.87
CA TRP A 178 5.27 -10.18 4.94
C TRP A 178 4.64 -11.01 3.83
N PRO A 179 4.91 -10.67 2.55
CA PRO A 179 4.36 -11.40 1.44
C PRO A 179 4.75 -12.87 1.53
N ARG A 180 3.76 -13.72 1.27
CA ARG A 180 3.94 -15.18 1.17
C ARG A 180 4.09 -15.57 -0.30
N PRO A 181 4.61 -16.77 -0.60
CA PRO A 181 4.47 -17.34 -1.94
C PRO A 181 3.00 -17.29 -2.38
N ILE A 182 2.76 -16.87 -3.62
CA ILE A 182 1.41 -16.71 -4.13
C ILE A 182 0.86 -18.10 -4.45
N ALA A 183 -0.18 -18.50 -3.72
CA ALA A 183 -0.94 -19.71 -3.98
C ALA A 183 -2.39 -19.32 -4.32
N TYR A 184 -3.03 -20.11 -5.18
CA TYR A 184 -4.43 -19.92 -5.54
C TYR A 184 -5.27 -21.09 -5.05
N LEU A 185 -6.48 -20.77 -4.58
CA LEU A 185 -7.46 -21.74 -4.14
C LEU A 185 -8.72 -21.61 -5.01
N PRO A 186 -9.27 -22.73 -5.53
CA PRO A 186 -10.50 -22.69 -6.30
C PRO A 186 -11.64 -22.16 -5.44
N THR A 187 -12.52 -21.36 -6.03
CA THR A 187 -13.79 -20.94 -5.43
C THR A 187 -14.93 -21.48 -6.29
N ASN A 188 -15.72 -22.38 -5.70
CA ASN A 188 -16.78 -23.10 -6.40
C ASN A 188 -18.10 -22.31 -6.49
N ALA A 189 -18.16 -21.14 -5.86
CA ALA A 189 -19.35 -20.28 -5.82
C ALA A 189 -19.03 -18.89 -6.36
N GLU A 190 -20.02 -18.30 -7.04
CA GLU A 190 -20.05 -16.89 -7.33
C GLU A 190 -19.97 -16.11 -6.01
N LEU A 191 -19.00 -15.20 -5.91
CA LEU A 191 -18.81 -14.38 -4.73
C LEU A 191 -19.74 -13.17 -4.87
N PRO A 192 -20.76 -13.01 -4.00
CA PRO A 192 -21.80 -11.99 -4.15
C PRO A 192 -21.32 -10.61 -3.69
N LEU A 193 -20.09 -10.25 -4.06
CA LEU A 193 -19.45 -8.98 -3.73
C LEU A 193 -19.70 -7.97 -4.85
N GLY A 194 -20.32 -6.85 -4.48
CA GLY A 194 -20.40 -5.64 -5.29
C GLY A 194 -19.69 -4.48 -4.58
N ILE A 195 -19.14 -3.57 -5.36
CA ILE A 195 -18.58 -2.31 -4.85
C ILE A 195 -19.23 -1.18 -5.64
N VAL A 196 -19.70 -0.15 -4.95
CA VAL A 196 -20.36 1.01 -5.55
C VAL A 196 -19.69 2.28 -5.04
N HIS A 197 -19.35 3.18 -5.97
CA HIS A 197 -18.87 4.52 -5.69
C HIS A 197 -20.04 5.49 -5.84
N GLU A 198 -20.35 6.19 -4.75
CA GLU A 198 -21.42 7.19 -4.67
C GLU A 198 -20.84 8.48 -4.10
N THR A 199 -20.79 9.55 -4.90
CA THR A 199 -20.25 10.85 -4.48
C THR A 199 -18.81 10.73 -3.94
N ASN A 200 -18.65 10.72 -2.61
CA ASN A 200 -17.37 10.62 -1.91
C ASN A 200 -17.28 9.32 -1.08
N GLN A 201 -18.07 8.30 -1.40
CA GLN A 201 -18.10 7.04 -0.67
C GLN A 201 -17.86 5.85 -1.59
N LEU A 202 -17.10 4.89 -1.09
CA LEU A 202 -17.03 3.52 -1.60
C LEU A 202 -17.82 2.63 -0.66
N ARG A 203 -18.90 2.04 -1.18
CA ARG A 203 -19.81 1.15 -0.46
C ARG A 203 -19.52 -0.28 -0.89
N ILE A 204 -19.15 -1.12 0.06
CA ILE A 204 -18.87 -2.54 -0.15
C ILE A 204 -20.13 -3.33 0.22
N ILE A 205 -20.64 -4.09 -0.74
CA ILE A 205 -21.92 -4.79 -0.65
C ILE A 205 -21.67 -6.29 -0.79
N TRP A 206 -22.20 -7.07 0.16
CA TRP A 206 -22.21 -8.53 0.10
C TRP A 206 -23.64 -9.04 0.09
N ASN A 207 -24.04 -9.73 -0.99
CA ASN A 207 -25.39 -10.27 -1.17
C ASN A 207 -26.50 -9.21 -0.94
N GLY A 208 -26.32 -8.03 -1.53
CA GLY A 208 -27.25 -6.90 -1.42
C GLY A 208 -27.22 -6.15 -0.08
N LYS A 209 -26.37 -6.55 0.88
CA LYS A 209 -26.22 -5.87 2.18
C LYS A 209 -24.88 -5.16 2.27
N GLU A 210 -24.88 -3.95 2.80
CA GLU A 210 -23.65 -3.20 3.04
C GLU A 210 -22.82 -3.84 4.15
N THR A 211 -21.54 -4.11 3.89
CA THR A 211 -20.60 -4.69 4.86
C THR A 211 -19.53 -3.71 5.31
N ALA A 212 -19.16 -2.76 4.46
CA ALA A 212 -18.23 -1.70 4.80
C ALA A 212 -18.47 -0.45 3.94
N VAL A 213 -18.11 0.71 4.47
CA VAL A 213 -18.16 2.00 3.79
C VAL A 213 -16.86 2.74 4.02
N ILE A 214 -16.23 3.20 2.95
CA ILE A 214 -15.08 4.09 3.01
C ILE A 214 -15.53 5.47 2.56
N THR A 215 -15.45 6.47 3.45
CA THR A 215 -15.74 7.86 3.12
C THR A 215 -14.45 8.61 2.81
N ASP A 216 -14.41 9.25 1.65
CA ASP A 216 -13.33 10.10 1.22
C ASP A 216 -13.58 11.56 1.61
N HIS A 217 -12.59 12.15 2.28
CA HIS A 217 -12.54 13.54 2.70
C HIS A 217 -11.40 14.32 2.02
N THR A 218 -10.76 13.74 1.00
CA THR A 218 -9.78 14.44 0.18
C THR A 218 -10.46 15.41 -0.78
N THR A 219 -9.78 16.51 -1.09
CA THR A 219 -10.24 17.49 -2.09
C THR A 219 -9.03 17.88 -2.91
N PRO A 220 -8.99 17.62 -4.23
CA PRO A 220 -9.94 16.77 -4.99
C PRO A 220 -9.98 15.33 -4.45
N SER A 221 -11.09 14.63 -4.72
CA SER A 221 -11.31 13.26 -4.25
C SER A 221 -10.31 12.28 -4.85
N ILE A 222 -9.74 11.40 -4.02
CA ILE A 222 -8.91 10.29 -4.44
C ILE A 222 -9.74 9.21 -5.15
N LEU A 223 -11.06 9.16 -4.90
CA LEU A 223 -11.94 8.20 -5.55
C LEU A 223 -12.09 8.45 -7.05
N ASP A 224 -11.96 9.71 -7.48
CA ASP A 224 -12.17 10.12 -8.87
C ASP A 224 -10.90 9.95 -9.75
N ARG A 225 -9.79 9.44 -9.20
CA ARG A 225 -8.43 9.66 -9.75
C ARG A 225 -7.69 8.45 -10.32
N GLN A 226 -8.37 7.36 -10.69
CA GLN A 226 -7.71 6.07 -11.07
C GLN A 226 -6.71 5.57 -10.01
N ALA A 227 -6.88 6.05 -8.78
CA ALA A 227 -6.00 5.87 -7.64
C ALA A 227 -6.47 4.76 -6.71
N ILE A 228 -7.48 3.98 -7.13
CA ILE A 228 -8.01 2.88 -6.34
C ILE A 228 -7.67 1.55 -7.00
N SER A 229 -7.40 0.53 -6.19
CA SER A 229 -7.34 -0.86 -6.65
C SER A 229 -8.04 -1.77 -5.64
N PHE A 230 -8.54 -2.90 -6.10
CA PHE A 230 -9.24 -3.87 -5.27
C PHE A 230 -8.63 -5.25 -5.45
N GLU A 231 -8.45 -5.97 -4.35
CA GLU A 231 -8.00 -7.35 -4.36
C GLU A 231 -8.90 -8.19 -3.45
N LEU A 232 -9.25 -9.39 -3.90
CA LEU A 232 -10.06 -10.32 -3.13
C LEU A 232 -9.27 -11.59 -2.88
N PHE A 233 -9.15 -11.96 -1.60
CA PHE A 233 -8.35 -13.09 -1.18
C PHE A 233 -9.20 -14.18 -0.55
N HIS A 234 -8.75 -15.41 -0.71
CA HIS A 234 -9.11 -16.50 0.18
C HIS A 234 -8.36 -16.32 1.49
N PHE A 235 -9.08 -16.02 2.56
CA PHE A 235 -8.50 -15.98 3.90
C PHE A 235 -8.56 -17.36 4.55
N ASP A 236 -9.78 -17.88 4.73
CA ASP A 236 -10.06 -19.23 5.23
C ASP A 236 -11.36 -19.78 4.60
N GLN A 237 -11.83 -20.93 5.07
CA GLN A 237 -13.06 -21.56 4.58
C GLN A 237 -14.35 -20.75 4.88
N TRP A 238 -14.31 -19.84 5.85
CA TRP A 238 -15.43 -19.03 6.31
C TRP A 238 -15.38 -17.60 5.81
N HIS A 239 -14.21 -17.10 5.42
CA HIS A 239 -13.97 -15.71 5.14
C HIS A 239 -13.28 -15.48 3.80
N VAL A 240 -13.55 -14.31 3.23
CA VAL A 240 -12.71 -13.68 2.21
C VAL A 240 -12.15 -12.38 2.80
N ALA A 241 -10.98 -11.96 2.33
CA ALA A 241 -10.47 -10.63 2.65
C ALA A 241 -10.55 -9.75 1.41
N LEU A 242 -11.27 -8.63 1.49
CA LEU A 242 -11.26 -7.59 0.47
C LEU A 242 -10.25 -6.53 0.88
N ARG A 243 -9.22 -6.32 0.06
CA ARG A 243 -8.27 -5.22 0.19
C ARG A 243 -8.65 -4.10 -0.77
N VAL A 244 -8.70 -2.88 -0.27
CA VAL A 244 -8.94 -1.66 -1.05
C VAL A 244 -7.71 -0.78 -0.89
N TRP A 245 -7.01 -0.51 -2.00
CA TRP A 245 -5.85 0.37 -2.05
C TRP A 245 -6.24 1.77 -2.49
N PHE A 246 -5.52 2.76 -1.96
CA PHE A 246 -5.56 4.17 -2.32
C PHE A 246 -4.13 4.63 -2.58
N PHE A 247 -3.83 5.03 -3.81
CA PHE A 247 -2.48 5.41 -4.21
C PHE A 247 -2.39 6.94 -4.33
N TRP A 248 -1.47 7.55 -3.59
CA TRP A 248 -1.22 8.99 -3.67
C TRP A 248 -0.32 9.30 -4.87
N LEU A 249 -0.87 9.15 -6.08
CA LEU A 249 -0.11 9.30 -7.33
C LEU A 249 -0.03 10.75 -7.81
N ASP A 250 -0.87 11.65 -7.31
CA ASP A 250 -1.03 13.02 -7.79
C ASP A 250 -0.84 13.98 -6.61
N LYS A 251 0.18 14.85 -6.68
CA LYS A 251 0.49 15.83 -5.62
C LYS A 251 -0.65 16.79 -5.30
N ASN A 252 -1.62 16.91 -6.21
CA ASN A 252 -2.75 17.81 -6.05
C ASN A 252 -3.86 17.20 -5.19
N ILE A 253 -3.85 15.88 -4.92
CA ILE A 253 -4.83 15.26 -4.02
C ILE A 253 -4.68 15.89 -2.62
N GLY A 254 -5.78 16.39 -2.05
CA GLY A 254 -5.77 17.04 -0.73
C GLY A 254 -5.22 18.48 -0.72
N ASP A 255 -5.42 19.25 -1.78
CA ASP A 255 -5.01 20.65 -1.95
C ASP A 255 -3.51 20.93 -1.75
N GLY A 256 -2.65 19.92 -1.99
CA GLY A 256 -1.21 20.07 -1.75
C GLY A 256 -0.87 20.35 -0.29
N PHE A 257 -1.76 20.04 0.66
CA PHE A 257 -1.48 20.12 2.11
C PHE A 257 -0.28 19.23 2.52
N PHE A 258 0.12 18.33 1.62
CA PHE A 258 1.30 17.50 1.66
C PHE A 258 2.53 18.25 1.14
N ILE A 259 3.11 19.09 2.00
CA ILE A 259 4.48 19.55 1.85
C ILE A 259 5.24 19.10 3.09
N GLY A 260 5.86 17.93 2.98
CA GLY A 260 7.03 17.62 3.79
C GLY A 260 6.90 16.56 4.87
N ARG A 261 6.35 15.39 4.58
CA ARG A 261 6.67 14.18 5.37
C ARG A 261 6.93 12.98 4.47
N HIS A 262 8.01 12.28 4.85
CA HIS A 262 8.64 11.18 4.14
C HIS A 262 7.81 9.90 4.24
N GLU A 263 6.97 9.61 3.25
CA GLU A 263 6.23 8.34 3.23
C GLU A 263 6.52 7.58 1.93
N VAL A 264 7.12 6.38 2.07
CA VAL A 264 7.79 5.63 1.01
C VAL A 264 6.86 4.54 0.45
N PRO A 265 6.65 4.46 -0.86
CA PRO A 265 5.32 4.70 -1.44
C PRO A 265 4.17 4.86 -0.45
N ASP A 266 3.63 6.08 -0.41
CA ASP A 266 2.38 6.39 0.24
C ASP A 266 1.24 5.78 -0.58
N ALA A 267 0.85 4.58 -0.16
CA ALA A 267 -0.39 3.95 -0.56
C ALA A 267 -1.06 3.49 0.71
N GLU A 268 -2.30 3.91 0.87
CA GLU A 268 -3.13 3.55 2.00
C GLU A 268 -4.02 2.39 1.61
N ARG A 269 -4.43 1.60 2.59
CA ARG A 269 -5.38 0.52 2.32
C ARG A 269 -6.27 0.22 3.49
N PHE A 270 -7.38 -0.42 3.16
CA PHE A 270 -8.18 -1.15 4.11
C PHE A 270 -8.27 -2.60 3.70
N ASP A 271 -8.17 -3.52 4.66
CA ASP A 271 -8.56 -4.92 4.46
C ASP A 271 -9.82 -5.19 5.27
N PHE A 272 -10.86 -5.74 4.65
CA PHE A 272 -12.08 -6.17 5.33
C PHE A 272 -12.19 -7.69 5.27
N LEU A 273 -12.18 -8.34 6.43
CA LEU A 273 -12.40 -9.78 6.54
C LEU A 273 -13.90 -10.05 6.59
N ILE A 274 -14.47 -10.48 5.47
CA ILE A 274 -15.91 -10.63 5.26
C ILE A 274 -16.27 -12.11 5.40
N ARG A 275 -17.20 -12.40 6.31
CA ARG A 275 -17.75 -13.75 6.49
C ARG A 275 -18.63 -14.13 5.31
N ARG A 276 -18.30 -15.24 4.65
CA ARG A 276 -18.94 -15.71 3.41
C ARG A 276 -20.43 -15.96 3.56
N SER A 277 -20.86 -16.48 4.70
CA SER A 277 -22.24 -16.95 4.91
C SER A 277 -23.28 -15.82 4.95
N ASP A 278 -22.90 -14.64 5.45
CA ASP A 278 -23.86 -13.55 5.69
C ASP A 278 -23.32 -12.15 5.38
N GLY A 279 -22.07 -12.05 4.94
CA GLY A 279 -21.44 -10.79 4.58
C GLY A 279 -21.00 -9.95 5.78
N LYS A 280 -21.06 -10.46 7.02
CA LYS A 280 -20.59 -9.69 8.18
C LYS A 280 -19.08 -9.47 8.10
N THR A 281 -18.62 -8.22 8.16
CA THR A 281 -17.18 -7.94 8.37
C THR A 281 -16.84 -8.26 9.82
N THR A 282 -15.88 -9.17 10.05
CA THR A 282 -15.49 -9.64 11.39
C THR A 282 -14.22 -8.95 11.89
N LEU A 283 -13.26 -8.74 10.98
CA LEU A 283 -12.04 -7.98 11.22
C LEU A 283 -11.86 -6.92 10.14
N ALA A 284 -11.22 -5.83 10.50
CA ALA A 284 -10.77 -4.82 9.55
C ALA A 284 -9.32 -4.41 9.84
N CYS A 285 -8.58 -4.11 8.79
CA CYS A 285 -7.21 -3.63 8.84
C CYS A 285 -7.09 -2.28 8.16
N THR A 286 -6.15 -1.48 8.64
CA THR A 286 -5.66 -0.31 7.94
C THR A 286 -4.16 -0.18 8.11
N ASP A 287 -3.49 0.61 7.27
CA ASP A 287 -2.09 0.98 7.48
C ASP A 287 -1.96 2.23 8.38
N LEU A 288 -0.97 2.27 9.25
CA LEU A 288 -0.53 3.47 9.96
C LEU A 288 0.99 3.48 10.02
N HIS A 289 1.64 4.35 9.25
CA HIS A 289 3.10 4.46 9.19
C HIS A 289 3.78 3.09 9.05
N TRP A 290 3.45 2.35 7.99
CA TRP A 290 4.07 1.05 7.68
C TRP A 290 3.68 -0.10 8.62
N ARG A 291 2.59 0.06 9.37
CA ARG A 291 2.07 -0.94 10.30
C ARG A 291 0.69 -1.40 9.88
N GLU A 292 0.50 -2.71 9.80
CA GLU A 292 -0.85 -3.27 9.70
C GLU A 292 -1.55 -3.18 11.05
N ILE A 293 -2.63 -2.41 11.10
CA ILE A 293 -3.48 -2.25 12.29
C ILE A 293 -4.75 -3.04 12.07
N TRP A 294 -4.76 -4.27 12.56
CA TRP A 294 -5.94 -5.12 12.59
C TRP A 294 -6.78 -4.87 13.85
N GLY A 295 -8.10 -4.90 13.70
CA GLY A 295 -9.04 -4.91 14.81
C GLY A 295 -10.32 -5.65 14.46
N GLN A 296 -11.11 -5.94 15.50
CA GLN A 296 -12.40 -6.59 15.41
C GLN A 296 -13.49 -5.58 15.09
N ALA A 297 -14.34 -5.88 14.12
CA ALA A 297 -15.51 -5.08 13.82
C ALA A 297 -16.56 -5.19 14.94
N GLU A 298 -16.92 -4.05 15.53
CA GLU A 298 -17.97 -3.92 16.55
C GLU A 298 -19.36 -3.83 15.91
N ALA A 299 -19.43 -3.30 14.68
CA ALA A 299 -20.66 -3.15 13.91
C ALA A 299 -20.44 -3.48 12.43
N THR A 300 -21.53 -3.81 11.74
CA THR A 300 -21.58 -3.94 10.29
C THR A 300 -22.72 -3.05 9.79
N PRO A 301 -22.49 -2.12 8.85
CA PRO A 301 -21.24 -1.94 8.09
C PRO A 301 -20.08 -1.36 8.91
N VAL A 302 -18.85 -1.84 8.63
CA VAL A 302 -17.63 -1.18 9.14
C VAL A 302 -17.49 0.17 8.46
N GLN A 303 -17.23 1.21 9.24
CA GLN A 303 -17.06 2.56 8.72
C GLN A 303 -15.57 2.87 8.66
N ALA A 304 -15.12 3.43 7.54
CA ALA A 304 -13.74 3.80 7.30
C ALA A 304 -13.69 5.20 6.68
N THR A 305 -12.60 5.94 6.92
CA THR A 305 -12.40 7.26 6.33
C THR A 305 -10.97 7.42 5.82
N ILE A 306 -10.81 8.07 4.69
CA ILE A 306 -9.53 8.55 4.17
C ILE A 306 -9.60 10.09 4.02
N GLY A 307 -8.50 10.79 4.28
CA GLY A 307 -8.51 12.25 4.30
C GLY A 307 -8.91 12.86 5.66
N ILE A 308 -8.65 14.16 5.84
CA ILE A 308 -9.10 14.91 7.03
C ILE A 308 -10.50 15.48 6.81
N GLY A 309 -11.49 14.94 7.53
CA GLY A 309 -12.81 15.56 7.64
C GLY A 309 -12.76 16.97 8.26
N ARG A 310 -13.72 17.84 7.89
CA ARG A 310 -13.78 19.26 8.30
C ARG A 310 -13.63 19.49 9.81
N GLU A 311 -14.26 18.66 10.63
CA GLU A 311 -14.20 18.76 12.10
C GLU A 311 -12.80 18.41 12.64
N THR A 312 -12.15 17.38 12.08
CA THR A 312 -10.77 17.04 12.41
C THR A 312 -9.81 18.14 11.97
N ARG A 313 -10.04 18.76 10.80
CA ARG A 313 -9.25 19.90 10.31
C ARG A 313 -9.37 21.09 11.26
N LYS A 314 -10.59 21.42 11.69
CA LYS A 314 -10.87 22.48 12.67
C LYS A 314 -10.18 22.19 14.00
N LYS A 315 -10.32 20.98 14.52
CA LYS A 315 -9.66 20.56 15.76
C LYS A 315 -8.14 20.58 15.67
N LEU A 316 -7.56 20.18 14.53
CA LEU A 316 -6.12 20.26 14.29
C LEU A 316 -5.63 21.71 14.22
N ILE A 317 -6.40 22.62 13.64
CA ILE A 317 -6.09 24.06 13.63
C ILE A 317 -6.13 24.61 15.05
N GLU A 318 -7.16 24.29 15.82
CA GLU A 318 -7.30 24.65 17.25
C GLU A 318 -6.15 24.06 18.09
N GLU A 319 -5.78 22.80 17.87
CA GLU A 319 -4.66 22.15 18.57
C GLU A 319 -3.28 22.66 18.12
N LYS A 320 -3.05 22.96 16.83
CA LYS A 320 -1.78 23.52 16.34
C LYS A 320 -1.56 24.94 16.88
N LEU A 321 -2.62 25.73 17.01
CA LEU A 321 -2.58 27.02 17.70
C LEU A 321 -2.23 26.86 19.19
N GLY A 322 -2.68 25.78 19.84
CA GLY A 322 -2.31 25.45 21.22
C GLY A 322 -0.91 24.82 21.40
N LYS A 323 -0.39 24.11 20.39
CA LYS A 323 0.88 23.36 20.43
C LYS A 323 2.14 24.18 20.13
N LEU A 324 2.01 25.48 19.86
CA LEU A 324 3.13 26.43 19.83
C LEU A 324 3.92 26.50 21.16
N PHE A 325 3.47 25.82 22.23
CA PHE A 325 4.08 25.84 23.56
C PHE A 325 4.64 24.52 24.11
N GLN A 326 4.64 23.39 23.39
CA GLN A 326 5.26 22.15 23.93
C GLN A 326 5.96 21.28 22.88
N LYS A 327 7.27 21.07 23.08
CA LYS A 327 8.05 20.00 22.46
C LYS A 327 7.72 18.67 23.14
N ARG A 328 7.40 17.63 22.35
CA ARG A 328 7.43 16.24 22.82
C ARG A 328 8.41 15.44 21.99
N THR A 329 9.28 14.72 22.68
CA THR A 329 10.16 13.68 22.18
C THR A 329 9.41 12.34 22.10
N ALA A 330 9.59 11.61 21.01
CA ALA A 330 9.16 10.22 20.88
C ALA A 330 10.32 9.28 21.30
N HIS A 331 9.99 8.15 21.92
CA HIS A 331 10.93 7.09 22.26
C HIS A 331 10.67 5.89 21.33
N ASP A 332 11.73 5.39 20.68
CA ASP A 332 11.73 4.20 19.84
C ASP A 332 12.05 2.92 20.66
N HIS A 333 11.50 1.78 20.24
CA HIS A 333 11.80 0.44 20.79
C HIS A 333 12.04 -0.56 19.64
N GLN A 334 12.91 -1.55 19.86
CA GLN A 334 13.40 -2.49 18.84
C GLN A 334 12.59 -3.81 18.80
N GLY A 335 12.15 -4.24 17.60
CA GLY A 335 11.68 -5.61 17.31
C GLY A 335 10.70 -5.74 16.12
N VAL A 336 10.92 -6.72 15.24
CA VAL A 336 10.07 -7.03 14.05
C VAL A 336 8.86 -7.90 14.45
N TYR A 337 7.63 -7.47 14.13
CA TYR A 337 6.37 -8.13 14.51
C TYR A 337 5.63 -8.70 13.29
N ASP A 338 5.37 -10.03 13.24
CA ASP A 338 4.52 -10.67 12.24
C ASP A 338 3.07 -10.79 12.78
N PRO A 339 2.07 -10.11 12.19
CA PRO A 339 0.70 -10.12 12.69
C PRO A 339 -0.07 -11.41 12.40
N THR A 340 0.44 -12.29 11.53
CA THR A 340 -0.42 -13.33 10.93
C THR A 340 -0.96 -14.33 11.96
N GLN A 341 -0.12 -14.75 12.90
CA GLN A 341 -0.54 -15.67 13.97
C GLN A 341 -1.56 -15.05 14.93
N TYR A 342 -1.52 -13.72 15.11
CA TYR A 342 -2.50 -13.01 15.92
C TYR A 342 -3.85 -12.96 15.19
N ILE A 343 -3.85 -12.62 13.90
CA ILE A 343 -5.06 -12.54 13.07
C ILE A 343 -5.74 -13.91 12.98
N GLU A 344 -4.99 -14.98 12.68
CA GLU A 344 -5.53 -16.36 12.57
C GLU A 344 -6.19 -16.83 13.88
N ARG A 345 -5.55 -16.56 15.03
CA ARG A 345 -6.08 -16.90 16.36
C ARG A 345 -7.35 -16.11 16.67
N LEU A 346 -7.37 -14.81 16.35
CA LEU A 346 -8.53 -13.95 16.61
C LEU A 346 -9.71 -14.32 15.70
N ALA A 347 -9.48 -14.55 14.42
CA ALA A 347 -10.51 -14.99 13.46
C ALA A 347 -11.16 -16.32 13.89
N THR A 348 -10.35 -17.28 14.36
CA THR A 348 -10.84 -18.56 14.91
C THR A 348 -11.71 -18.35 16.15
N ARG A 349 -11.27 -17.47 17.06
CA ARG A 349 -11.97 -17.17 18.34
C ARG A 349 -13.29 -16.41 18.11
N LEU A 350 -13.32 -15.50 17.14
CA LEU A 350 -14.51 -14.73 16.76
C LEU A 350 -15.55 -15.53 15.97
N GLY A 351 -15.18 -16.72 15.48
CA GLY A 351 -16.14 -17.73 15.09
C GLY A 351 -17.02 -18.25 16.25
N GLN A 352 -16.69 -17.93 17.52
CA GLN A 352 -17.28 -18.61 18.70
C GLN A 352 -17.91 -17.71 19.79
N SER A 353 -17.70 -16.39 19.87
CA SER A 353 -18.51 -15.49 20.73
C SER A 353 -18.23 -13.99 20.52
N PRO A 354 -19.19 -13.08 20.82
CA PRO A 354 -19.03 -11.63 20.67
C PRO A 354 -18.83 -10.94 22.02
N ASP A 355 -17.78 -10.13 22.19
CA ASP A 355 -17.78 -8.83 22.90
C ASP A 355 -16.36 -8.43 23.30
N LEU A 356 -15.94 -7.20 22.95
CA LEU A 356 -14.86 -6.37 23.54
C LEU A 356 -14.67 -5.05 22.74
N THR A 357 -14.34 -3.93 23.43
CA THR A 357 -14.27 -2.54 22.90
C THR A 357 -12.91 -1.85 23.12
N VAL A 358 -12.37 -1.09 22.15
CA VAL A 358 -11.18 -0.16 22.26
C VAL A 358 -11.13 0.89 21.11
N ARG A 359 -10.49 2.07 21.32
CA ARG A 359 -10.27 3.16 20.32
C ARG A 359 -8.79 3.51 20.09
N ALA A 360 -8.39 3.86 18.86
CA ALA A 360 -7.12 4.55 18.56
C ALA A 360 -7.33 5.84 17.74
N LYS A 361 -6.49 6.87 17.96
CA LYS A 361 -6.50 8.15 17.24
C LYS A 361 -5.17 8.38 16.52
N GLY A 362 -5.21 8.71 15.23
CA GLY A 362 -4.13 9.34 14.46
C GLY A 362 -4.48 10.80 14.14
N THR A 363 -3.48 11.65 13.88
CA THR A 363 -3.63 13.12 13.69
C THR A 363 -3.13 13.63 12.33
N GLU A 364 -2.93 12.76 11.34
CA GLU A 364 -2.38 13.13 10.03
C GLU A 364 -3.39 12.91 8.90
N ALA A 365 -3.13 13.52 7.74
CA ALA A 365 -4.18 13.83 6.77
C ALA A 365 -4.55 12.73 5.81
N HIS A 366 -3.56 11.89 5.51
CA HIS A 366 -3.62 10.70 4.69
C HIS A 366 -4.05 9.47 5.49
N LEU A 367 -4.01 9.54 6.83
CA LEU A 367 -4.21 8.37 7.68
C LEU A 367 -5.58 7.74 7.46
N PRO A 368 -5.62 6.51 6.93
CA PRO A 368 -6.84 5.75 6.86
C PRO A 368 -7.28 5.43 8.29
N MET A 369 -8.54 5.75 8.59
CA MET A 369 -9.12 5.51 9.91
C MET A 369 -10.23 4.48 9.80
N LEU A 370 -10.21 3.51 10.72
CA LEU A 370 -11.30 2.59 10.96
C LEU A 370 -12.16 3.09 12.13
N HIS A 371 -13.47 3.04 11.97
CA HIS A 371 -14.46 3.37 12.98
C HIS A 371 -15.24 2.11 13.34
N ASN A 372 -15.68 2.00 14.60
CA ASN A 372 -16.35 0.80 15.13
C ASN A 372 -15.49 -0.46 15.01
N VAL A 373 -14.19 -0.33 15.23
CA VAL A 373 -13.21 -1.42 15.22
C VAL A 373 -12.39 -1.39 16.50
N SER A 374 -12.34 -2.48 17.25
CA SER A 374 -11.60 -2.62 18.51
C SER A 374 -10.31 -3.42 18.35
N GLN A 375 -9.26 -3.04 19.07
CA GLN A 375 -8.01 -3.81 19.18
C GLN A 375 -7.87 -4.36 20.60
N THR A 376 -7.45 -5.62 20.79
CA THR A 376 -7.22 -6.13 22.14
C THR A 376 -5.94 -5.55 22.74
N ASN A 377 -5.94 -5.22 24.04
CA ASN A 377 -4.85 -4.59 24.80
C ASN A 377 -3.55 -5.42 24.94
N GLU A 378 -3.40 -6.52 24.20
CA GLU A 378 -2.14 -7.25 24.14
C GLU A 378 -1.18 -6.47 23.27
N THR A 379 -0.39 -5.59 23.90
CA THR A 379 0.60 -4.67 23.32
C THR A 379 1.23 -5.20 22.02
N PRO A 380 0.77 -4.73 20.84
CA PRO A 380 1.52 -4.94 19.61
C PRO A 380 2.66 -3.93 19.63
N SER A 381 3.89 -4.41 19.70
CA SER A 381 5.10 -3.61 19.55
C SER A 381 4.95 -2.68 18.34
N ARG A 382 5.30 -1.41 18.54
CA ARG A 382 5.13 -0.36 17.54
C ARG A 382 6.33 -0.39 16.59
N MET A 383 6.15 -0.82 15.35
CA MET A 383 7.17 -0.65 14.30
C MET A 383 7.11 0.77 13.74
N THR A 384 8.25 1.35 13.41
CA THR A 384 8.37 2.65 12.74
C THR A 384 8.87 2.50 11.31
N SER A 385 8.92 3.60 10.55
CA SER A 385 9.51 3.63 9.21
C SER A 385 10.98 3.19 9.18
N SER A 386 11.72 3.37 10.28
CA SER A 386 13.11 2.91 10.40
C SER A 386 13.21 1.39 10.55
N ASP A 387 12.25 0.71 11.21
CA ASP A 387 12.27 -0.76 11.34
C ASP A 387 12.09 -1.47 10.00
N VAL A 388 11.23 -0.93 9.12
CA VAL A 388 10.97 -1.48 7.77
C VAL A 388 12.18 -1.29 6.84
N ARG A 389 12.95 -0.21 7.03
CA ARG A 389 14.19 0.06 6.29
C ARG A 389 15.39 -0.73 6.79
N LEU A 390 15.35 -1.26 8.02
CA LEU A 390 16.43 -2.05 8.63
C LEU A 390 16.30 -3.57 8.45
N GLY A 391 15.07 -4.09 8.28
CA GLY A 391 14.82 -5.48 7.86
C GLY A 391 15.02 -5.66 6.37
#